data_AF-A0A7S4W3T5-F1
#
_entry.id   AF-A0A7S4W3T5-F1
#
_cell.length_a   1.000
_cell.length_b   1.000
_cell.length_c   1.000
_cell.angle_alpha   90.00
_cell.angle_beta   90.00
_cell.angle_gamma   90.00
#
_symmetry.space_group_name_H-M   'P 1'
#
loop_
_entity.id
_entity.type
_entity.pdbx_description
1 polymer ?
#
loop_
_entity_poly.entity_id
_entity_poly.type
_entity_poly.pdbx_seq_one_letter_code
_entity_poly.pdbx_strand_id
1 'polypeptide(L)'
;KVESVDFPLPMPSDEAGLCADNHQRRYLWTDAFGVLAFTSIAERYEQEGKINEAEKYRQASATLVDTVHKCLGSPRSRKDVDAMKEDSASPTGYVGLRIGKVSSKKVTDYGMSYDGQYWHYVDKWLLALARAERVDDGIRIAKSCFPYFFDKGDSGTGRGGGIRWKLSIDATAPPPLQRAHVSDDTIDALIVFSILESQRKDDTPSLADEIQMLKEALIGYKPRVTDDPLGWGLQAMYDQFIDGHPRQRSLALIQSSALHPSHLSLPFRLYGAMIGARVAGKDVLAPHETVERLIHMSLEFEAQTAAAKEREEHSSINRVMLAMCLLCPGALGRRPNDPIIKIGS
;
A
#
# COMPACT_ATOMS: atom_id res chain seq x y z
N LYS A 1 -18.40 -0.57 -17.21
CA LYS A 1 -19.71 -0.22 -16.62
C LYS A 1 -19.74 -0.82 -15.21
N VAL A 2 -20.12 -0.03 -14.20
CA VAL A 2 -20.34 -0.53 -12.83
C VAL A 2 -21.75 -1.12 -12.81
N GLU A 3 -21.85 -2.43 -12.94
CA GLU A 3 -23.13 -3.13 -12.77
C GLU A 3 -23.23 -3.50 -11.29
N SER A 4 -23.93 -2.66 -10.51
CA SER A 4 -24.10 -2.77 -9.06
C SER A 4 -24.91 -4.02 -8.66
N VAL A 5 -24.94 -4.45 -7.40
CA VAL A 5 -25.65 -3.72 -6.34
C VAL A 5 -24.84 -3.26 -5.12
N ASP A 6 -23.65 -3.81 -4.84
CA ASP A 6 -22.81 -3.36 -3.68
C ASP A 6 -21.32 -3.33 -4.03
N PHE A 7 -20.95 -2.69 -5.15
CA PHE A 7 -19.54 -2.55 -5.55
C PHE A 7 -18.73 -1.90 -4.41
N PRO A 8 -17.65 -2.54 -3.91
CA PRO A 8 -16.77 -3.56 -4.48
C PRO A 8 -17.11 -5.05 -4.22
N LEU A 9 -16.64 -5.94 -5.10
CA LEU A 9 -16.89 -7.39 -5.07
C LEU A 9 -15.82 -8.19 -4.30
N PRO A 10 -16.17 -9.39 -3.80
CA PRO A 10 -15.18 -10.33 -3.25
C PRO A 10 -14.15 -10.78 -4.30
N MET A 11 -12.92 -11.06 -3.85
CA MET A 11 -11.89 -11.67 -4.69
C MET A 11 -12.21 -13.13 -5.05
N PRO A 12 -11.62 -13.67 -6.13
CA PRO A 12 -11.66 -15.10 -6.45
C PRO A 12 -11.16 -15.98 -5.30
N SER A 13 -11.66 -17.22 -5.26
CA SER A 13 -11.44 -18.14 -4.13
C SER A 13 -10.02 -18.70 -4.01
N ASP A 14 -9.26 -18.64 -5.09
CA ASP A 14 -7.87 -19.05 -5.19
C ASP A 14 -6.87 -17.91 -4.92
N GLU A 15 -7.31 -16.66 -4.84
CA GLU A 15 -6.42 -15.51 -4.66
C GLU A 15 -6.30 -15.01 -3.21
N ALA A 16 -7.33 -15.22 -2.39
CA ALA A 16 -7.34 -14.77 -1.00
C ALA A 16 -8.13 -15.71 -0.08
N GLY A 17 -7.75 -15.69 1.19
CA GLY A 17 -8.42 -16.45 2.25
C GLY A 17 -9.83 -15.93 2.55
N LEU A 18 -10.68 -16.81 3.08
CA LEU A 18 -12.01 -16.43 3.56
C LEU A 18 -11.93 -15.48 4.75
N CYS A 19 -12.90 -14.57 4.82
CA CYS A 19 -13.17 -13.73 5.97
C CYS A 19 -14.15 -14.42 6.93
N ALA A 20 -14.44 -13.79 8.06
CA ALA A 20 -15.27 -14.38 9.12
C ALA A 20 -16.70 -14.73 8.70
N ASP A 21 -17.22 -14.08 7.66
CA ASP A 21 -18.54 -14.34 7.10
C ASP A 21 -18.58 -15.56 6.15
N ASN A 22 -17.43 -16.21 5.88
CA ASN A 22 -17.26 -17.30 4.91
C ASN A 22 -17.65 -16.96 3.46
N HIS A 23 -17.84 -15.68 3.14
CA HIS A 23 -18.21 -15.22 1.80
C HIS A 23 -17.16 -14.27 1.24
N GLN A 24 -16.73 -13.27 2.02
CA GLN A 24 -15.77 -12.28 1.58
C GLN A 24 -14.35 -12.87 1.50
N ARG A 25 -13.59 -12.35 0.55
CA ARG A 25 -12.18 -12.67 0.31
C ARG A 25 -11.50 -11.39 -0.12
N ARG A 26 -10.47 -11.01 0.63
CA ARG A 26 -9.85 -9.68 0.55
C ARG A 26 -8.36 -9.81 0.65
N TYR A 27 -7.65 -8.95 -0.07
CA TYR A 27 -6.20 -8.91 -0.08
C TYR A 27 -5.77 -7.45 0.01
N LEU A 28 -5.05 -7.11 1.08
CA LEU A 28 -4.89 -5.71 1.49
C LEU A 28 -4.23 -4.85 0.42
N TRP A 29 -3.34 -5.43 -0.40
CA TRP A 29 -2.69 -4.74 -1.51
C TRP A 29 -3.68 -4.33 -2.60
N THR A 30 -4.48 -5.28 -3.10
CA THR A 30 -5.46 -4.99 -4.15
C THR A 30 -6.52 -4.03 -3.64
N ASP A 31 -6.86 -4.12 -2.37
CA ASP A 31 -7.82 -3.23 -1.74
C ASP A 31 -7.28 -1.80 -1.58
N ALA A 32 -6.03 -1.62 -1.16
CA ALA A 32 -5.40 -0.30 -1.06
C ALA A 32 -5.38 0.42 -2.41
N PHE A 33 -4.89 -0.27 -3.46
CA PHE A 33 -4.91 0.29 -4.81
C PHE A 33 -6.32 0.44 -5.38
N GLY A 34 -7.26 -0.42 -4.99
CA GLY A 34 -8.67 -0.29 -5.36
C GLY A 34 -9.31 0.99 -4.81
N VAL A 35 -9.06 1.31 -3.53
CA VAL A 35 -9.50 2.57 -2.91
C VAL A 35 -8.89 3.75 -3.67
N LEU A 36 -7.58 3.75 -3.88
CA LEU A 36 -6.87 4.81 -4.61
C LEU A 36 -7.39 4.99 -6.04
N ALA A 37 -7.71 3.90 -6.74
CA ALA A 37 -8.29 3.94 -8.08
C ALA A 37 -9.70 4.54 -8.06
N PHE A 38 -10.57 4.14 -7.13
CA PHE A 38 -11.90 4.73 -7.00
C PHE A 38 -11.84 6.21 -6.64
N THR A 39 -10.97 6.62 -5.72
CA THR A 39 -10.74 8.04 -5.42
C THR A 39 -10.28 8.80 -6.67
N SER A 40 -9.33 8.26 -7.44
CA SER A 40 -8.83 8.90 -8.67
C SER A 40 -9.93 9.07 -9.72
N ILE A 41 -10.80 8.07 -9.89
CA ILE A 41 -11.93 8.14 -10.81
C ILE A 41 -12.97 9.16 -10.33
N ALA A 42 -13.27 9.17 -9.02
CA ALA A 42 -14.19 10.13 -8.44
C ALA A 42 -13.72 11.56 -8.69
N GLU A 43 -12.49 11.89 -8.33
CA GLU A 43 -11.88 13.21 -8.54
C GLU A 43 -11.92 13.65 -10.00
N ARG A 44 -11.61 12.73 -10.93
CA ARG A 44 -11.70 13.00 -12.36
C ARG A 44 -13.13 13.35 -12.78
N TYR A 45 -14.14 12.59 -12.32
CA TYR A 45 -15.53 12.90 -12.66
C TYR A 45 -15.99 14.23 -12.09
N GLU A 46 -15.51 14.64 -10.91
CA GLU A 46 -15.80 15.97 -10.38
C GLU A 46 -15.21 17.09 -11.22
N GLN A 47 -13.96 16.94 -11.67
CA GLN A 47 -13.32 17.89 -12.58
C GLN A 47 -14.08 18.01 -13.90
N GLU A 48 -14.71 16.93 -14.36
CA GLU A 48 -15.58 16.90 -15.55
C GLU A 48 -17.02 17.39 -15.26
N GLY A 49 -17.35 17.80 -14.03
CA GLY A 49 -18.69 18.25 -13.61
C GLY A 49 -19.72 17.12 -13.46
N LYS A 50 -19.30 15.86 -13.47
CA LYS A 50 -20.17 14.67 -13.38
C LYS A 50 -20.32 14.20 -11.93
N ILE A 51 -20.91 15.05 -11.10
CA ILE A 51 -21.01 14.87 -9.64
C ILE A 51 -21.67 13.53 -9.24
N ASN A 52 -22.74 13.13 -9.92
CA ASN A 52 -23.42 11.87 -9.62
C ASN A 52 -22.55 10.64 -9.91
N GLU A 53 -21.67 10.70 -10.92
CA GLU A 53 -20.74 9.61 -11.19
C GLU A 53 -19.61 9.62 -10.16
N ALA A 54 -19.07 10.79 -9.82
CA ALA A 54 -18.07 10.92 -8.77
C ALA A 54 -18.54 10.30 -7.44
N GLU A 55 -19.78 10.58 -7.04
CA GLU A 55 -20.35 10.08 -5.80
C GLU A 55 -20.48 8.54 -5.79
N LYS A 56 -20.79 7.91 -6.92
CA LYS A 56 -20.79 6.44 -7.00
C LYS A 56 -19.43 5.83 -6.67
N TYR A 57 -18.34 6.46 -7.15
CA TYR A 57 -16.98 5.98 -6.87
C TYR A 57 -16.52 6.32 -5.45
N ARG A 58 -16.96 7.44 -4.89
CA ARG A 58 -16.77 7.72 -3.46
C ARG A 58 -17.46 6.69 -2.58
N GLN A 59 -18.72 6.37 -2.88
CA GLN A 59 -19.45 5.34 -2.15
C GLN A 59 -18.77 3.98 -2.29
N ALA A 60 -18.31 3.61 -3.49
CA ALA A 60 -17.54 2.38 -3.68
C ALA A 60 -16.24 2.37 -2.84
N SER A 61 -15.52 3.48 -2.79
CA SER A 61 -14.33 3.65 -1.94
C SER A 61 -14.67 3.47 -0.46
N ALA A 62 -15.71 4.12 0.04
CA ALA A 62 -16.17 4.00 1.43
C ALA A 62 -16.59 2.56 1.76
N THR A 63 -17.38 1.92 0.90
CA THR A 63 -17.79 0.52 1.06
C THR A 63 -16.58 -0.43 1.05
N LEU A 64 -15.57 -0.16 0.20
CA LEU A 64 -14.34 -0.95 0.15
C LEU A 64 -13.56 -0.86 1.47
N VAL A 65 -13.44 0.34 2.03
CA VAL A 65 -12.81 0.59 3.35
C VAL A 65 -13.52 -0.17 4.45
N ASP A 66 -14.83 -0.01 4.58
CA ASP A 66 -15.61 -0.65 5.63
C ASP A 66 -15.54 -2.18 5.52
N THR A 67 -15.52 -2.70 4.29
CA THR A 67 -15.40 -4.13 4.05
C THR A 67 -13.99 -4.64 4.37
N VAL A 68 -12.91 -3.91 4.05
CA VAL A 68 -11.55 -4.26 4.50
C VAL A 68 -11.50 -4.32 6.02
N HIS A 69 -12.01 -3.30 6.70
CA HIS A 69 -11.94 -3.22 8.17
C HIS A 69 -12.68 -4.40 8.83
N LYS A 70 -13.89 -4.72 8.33
CA LYS A 70 -14.65 -5.90 8.79
C LYS A 70 -13.93 -7.21 8.48
N CYS A 71 -13.31 -7.33 7.31
CA CYS A 71 -12.71 -8.57 6.83
C CYS A 71 -11.32 -8.83 7.38
N LEU A 72 -10.39 -7.90 7.13
CA LEU A 72 -8.96 -8.01 7.40
C LEU A 72 -8.56 -7.42 8.74
N GLY A 73 -9.37 -6.53 9.30
CA GLY A 73 -9.19 -5.99 10.66
C GLY A 73 -9.84 -6.81 11.76
N SER A 74 -10.32 -8.02 11.45
CA SER A 74 -10.88 -8.95 12.42
C SER A 74 -10.33 -10.39 12.21
N PRO A 75 -10.37 -11.23 13.27
CA PRO A 75 -10.07 -12.64 13.16
C PRO A 75 -10.98 -13.31 12.12
N ARG A 76 -10.41 -14.03 11.16
CA ARG A 76 -11.21 -14.76 10.15
C ARG A 76 -11.97 -15.96 10.74
N SER A 77 -11.55 -16.46 11.89
CA SER A 77 -12.19 -17.58 12.58
C SER A 77 -11.83 -17.56 14.07
N ARG A 78 -12.45 -18.45 14.86
CA ARG A 78 -12.11 -18.63 16.29
C ARG A 78 -10.86 -19.49 16.51
N LYS A 79 -10.15 -19.90 15.46
CA LYS A 79 -8.93 -20.71 15.58
C LYS A 79 -7.79 -19.84 16.09
N ASP A 80 -6.96 -20.41 16.96
CA ASP A 80 -5.78 -19.74 17.52
C ASP A 80 -4.81 -19.23 16.43
N VAL A 81 -4.69 -19.95 15.30
CA VAL A 81 -3.85 -19.52 14.16
C VAL A 81 -4.35 -18.27 13.44
N ASP A 82 -5.59 -17.85 13.70
CA ASP A 82 -6.24 -16.68 13.10
C ASP A 82 -6.50 -15.57 14.14
N ALA A 83 -6.06 -15.77 15.39
CA ALA A 83 -6.30 -14.84 16.49
C ALA A 83 -5.58 -13.50 16.24
N MET A 84 -6.31 -12.40 16.38
CA MET A 84 -5.76 -11.05 16.36
C MET A 84 -5.73 -10.51 17.79
N LYS A 85 -4.75 -9.65 18.06
CA LYS A 85 -4.66 -8.95 19.34
C LYS A 85 -5.72 -7.86 19.39
N GLU A 86 -6.48 -7.79 20.49
CA GLU A 86 -7.50 -6.76 20.71
C GLU A 86 -6.85 -5.39 20.99
N ASP A 87 -7.48 -4.34 20.47
CA ASP A 87 -7.17 -2.94 20.76
C ASP A 87 -8.42 -2.08 20.51
N SER A 88 -9.06 -1.62 21.58
CA SER A 88 -10.29 -0.83 21.51
C SER A 88 -10.09 0.57 20.95
N ALA A 89 -8.85 1.05 20.83
CA ALA A 89 -8.55 2.33 20.19
C ALA A 89 -8.53 2.22 18.66
N SER A 90 -8.33 1.00 18.12
CA SER A 90 -8.40 0.70 16.69
C SER A 90 -9.85 0.75 16.18
N PRO A 91 -10.11 1.26 14.96
CA PRO A 91 -11.47 1.31 14.40
C PRO A 91 -12.08 -0.09 14.21
N THR A 92 -11.26 -1.15 14.17
CA THR A 92 -11.72 -2.52 13.99
C THR A 92 -11.83 -3.30 15.31
N GLY A 93 -11.37 -2.72 16.43
CA GLY A 93 -11.25 -3.39 17.73
C GLY A 93 -10.04 -4.32 17.85
N TYR A 94 -9.18 -4.40 16.83
CA TYR A 94 -7.98 -5.23 16.82
C TYR A 94 -6.77 -4.46 16.29
N VAL A 95 -5.57 -4.94 16.67
CA VAL A 95 -4.30 -4.39 16.22
C VAL A 95 -4.10 -4.64 14.73
N GLY A 96 -3.98 -3.55 13.97
CA GLY A 96 -3.59 -3.55 12.55
C GLY A 96 -4.55 -4.32 11.63
N LEU A 97 -4.01 -4.84 10.53
CA LEU A 97 -4.78 -5.53 9.48
C LEU A 97 -3.99 -6.74 8.97
N ARG A 98 -4.70 -7.85 8.76
CA ARG A 98 -4.17 -9.01 8.04
C ARG A 98 -4.02 -8.69 6.55
N ILE A 99 -3.10 -9.35 5.86
CA ILE A 99 -2.97 -9.19 4.40
C ILE A 99 -3.95 -10.04 3.60
N GLY A 100 -4.46 -11.13 4.17
CA GLY A 100 -5.55 -11.93 3.58
C GLY A 100 -5.12 -13.20 2.85
N LYS A 101 -3.92 -13.76 3.12
CA LYS A 101 -3.50 -15.02 2.48
C LYS A 101 -4.32 -16.23 2.94
N VAL A 102 -4.47 -17.23 2.08
CA VAL A 102 -5.25 -18.44 2.39
C VAL A 102 -4.67 -19.18 3.60
N SER A 103 -3.36 -19.44 3.58
CA SER A 103 -2.66 -20.17 4.63
C SER A 103 -2.31 -19.26 5.81
N SER A 104 -2.73 -19.61 7.02
CA SER A 104 -2.32 -18.94 8.26
C SER A 104 -1.47 -19.86 9.15
N LYS A 105 -0.65 -19.26 10.00
CA LYS A 105 0.15 -19.94 11.02
C LYS A 105 0.28 -19.01 12.21
N LYS A 106 0.20 -19.56 13.43
CA LYS A 106 0.29 -18.78 14.68
C LYS A 106 1.50 -17.85 14.68
N VAL A 107 2.67 -18.41 14.38
CA VAL A 107 3.88 -17.65 14.11
C VAL A 107 4.17 -17.75 12.62
N THR A 108 4.12 -16.61 11.94
CA THR A 108 4.33 -16.54 10.50
C THR A 108 5.78 -16.82 10.12
N ASP A 109 6.04 -17.08 8.84
CA ASP A 109 7.38 -17.28 8.30
C ASP A 109 8.10 -15.95 8.02
N TYR A 110 9.41 -16.02 7.75
CA TYR A 110 10.16 -14.90 7.17
C TYR A 110 9.94 -14.76 5.64
N GLY A 111 9.28 -15.71 5.00
CA GLY A 111 8.90 -15.60 3.60
C GLY A 111 7.54 -14.94 3.42
N MET A 112 6.97 -15.13 2.24
CA MET A 112 5.63 -14.68 1.89
C MET A 112 4.62 -15.84 1.97
N SER A 113 4.90 -16.95 2.66
CA SER A 113 4.04 -18.15 2.55
C SER A 113 2.74 -18.04 3.33
N TYR A 114 2.74 -17.36 4.47
CA TYR A 114 1.59 -17.30 5.37
C TYR A 114 0.99 -15.90 5.50
N ASP A 115 -0.28 -15.85 5.88
CA ASP A 115 -0.95 -14.63 6.32
C ASP A 115 -0.24 -14.01 7.53
N GLY A 116 -0.56 -12.75 7.79
CA GLY A 116 0.08 -11.92 8.79
C GLY A 116 -0.21 -10.45 8.53
N GLN A 117 0.54 -9.57 9.16
CA GLN A 117 0.46 -8.13 8.91
C GLN A 117 1.77 -7.68 8.26
N TYR A 118 1.69 -7.00 7.12
CA TYR A 118 2.88 -6.67 6.32
C TYR A 118 2.94 -5.15 6.17
N TRP A 119 4.07 -4.56 6.52
CA TRP A 119 4.17 -3.11 6.58
C TRP A 119 3.98 -2.47 5.21
N HIS A 120 4.64 -2.97 4.18
CA HIS A 120 4.50 -2.50 2.80
C HIS A 120 3.11 -2.79 2.16
N TYR A 121 2.15 -3.30 2.93
CA TYR A 121 0.72 -3.31 2.57
C TYR A 121 -0.05 -2.28 3.40
N VAL A 122 0.29 -2.19 4.69
CA VAL A 122 -0.29 -1.23 5.63
C VAL A 122 0.01 0.20 5.21
N ASP A 123 1.23 0.52 4.78
CA ASP A 123 1.61 1.86 4.29
C ASP A 123 0.69 2.37 3.17
N LYS A 124 0.42 1.52 2.17
CA LYS A 124 -0.46 1.81 1.03
C LYS A 124 -1.90 1.93 1.47
N TRP A 125 -2.31 1.12 2.44
CA TRP A 125 -3.63 1.24 3.03
C TRP A 125 -3.80 2.57 3.77
N LEU A 126 -2.81 2.99 4.56
CA LEU A 126 -2.82 4.28 5.26
C LEU A 126 -2.85 5.46 4.28
N LEU A 127 -2.07 5.39 3.19
CA LEU A 127 -2.15 6.37 2.10
C LEU A 127 -3.54 6.38 1.48
N ALA A 128 -4.10 5.21 1.17
CA ALA A 128 -5.44 5.07 0.60
C ALA A 128 -6.52 5.69 1.50
N LEU A 129 -6.45 5.46 2.82
CA LEU A 129 -7.36 6.07 3.79
C LEU A 129 -7.23 7.60 3.83
N ALA A 130 -6.00 8.14 3.80
CA ALA A 130 -5.79 9.58 3.71
C ALA A 130 -6.43 10.16 2.43
N ARG A 131 -6.29 9.48 1.29
CA ARG A 131 -6.86 9.91 0.01
C ARG A 131 -8.39 9.81 -0.04
N ALA A 132 -8.95 8.80 0.63
CA ALA A 132 -10.39 8.59 0.76
C ALA A 132 -11.04 9.39 1.91
N GLU A 133 -10.32 10.37 2.50
CA GLU A 133 -10.81 11.22 3.60
C GLU A 133 -11.17 10.46 4.88
N ARG A 134 -10.57 9.27 5.08
CA ARG A 134 -10.69 8.40 6.27
C ARG A 134 -9.48 8.57 7.20
N VAL A 135 -9.09 9.82 7.43
CA VAL A 135 -7.85 10.18 8.17
C VAL A 135 -7.87 9.66 9.61
N ASP A 136 -9.00 9.76 10.31
CA ASP A 136 -9.13 9.27 11.70
C ASP A 136 -8.88 7.76 11.79
N ASP A 137 -9.45 6.97 10.88
CA ASP A 137 -9.20 5.53 10.80
C ASP A 137 -7.72 5.24 10.52
N GLY A 138 -7.12 5.96 9.58
CA GLY A 138 -5.71 5.81 9.23
C GLY A 138 -4.81 6.07 10.44
N ILE A 139 -5.05 7.15 11.17
CA ILE A 139 -4.32 7.47 12.39
C ILE A 139 -4.50 6.40 13.46
N ARG A 140 -5.73 5.97 13.73
CA ARG A 140 -6.00 4.98 14.78
C ARG A 140 -5.39 3.61 14.45
N ILE A 141 -5.44 3.18 13.19
CA ILE A 141 -4.76 1.97 12.72
C ILE A 141 -3.24 2.12 12.89
N ALA A 142 -2.68 3.25 12.45
CA ALA A 142 -1.25 3.54 12.60
C ALA A 142 -0.80 3.49 14.07
N LYS A 143 -1.50 4.18 14.98
CA LYS A 143 -1.19 4.15 16.42
C LYS A 143 -1.30 2.75 17.01
N SER A 144 -2.28 1.97 16.54
CA SER A 144 -2.51 0.61 17.03
C SER A 144 -1.40 -0.35 16.61
N CYS A 145 -0.98 -0.35 15.35
CA CYS A 145 -0.02 -1.33 14.83
C CYS A 145 1.45 -0.91 14.93
N PHE A 146 1.75 0.39 14.91
CA PHE A 146 3.12 0.90 14.92
C PHE A 146 3.99 0.38 16.08
N PRO A 147 3.51 0.29 17.33
CA PRO A 147 4.32 -0.23 18.44
C PRO A 147 4.84 -1.67 18.24
N TYR A 148 4.20 -2.46 17.38
CA TYR A 148 4.59 -3.82 17.07
C TYR A 148 5.51 -3.89 15.85
N PHE A 149 5.23 -3.08 14.84
CA PHE A 149 6.06 -2.99 13.65
C PHE A 149 7.39 -2.31 13.92
N PHE A 150 7.43 -1.30 14.79
CA PHE A 150 8.63 -0.52 15.04
C PHE A 150 9.53 -1.17 16.09
N ASP A 151 10.77 -1.45 15.73
CA ASP A 151 11.85 -1.71 16.67
C ASP A 151 12.46 -0.36 17.08
N LYS A 152 12.40 -0.03 18.37
CA LYS A 152 12.90 1.25 18.90
C LYS A 152 14.42 1.31 19.02
N GLY A 153 15.13 0.22 18.70
CA GLY A 153 16.56 0.10 18.94
C GLY A 153 16.90 0.06 20.44
N ASP A 154 18.18 -0.05 20.75
CA ASP A 154 18.63 -0.26 22.14
C ASP A 154 18.46 1.01 23.01
N SER A 155 18.44 2.18 22.35
CA SER A 155 18.22 3.47 23.03
C SER A 155 16.76 3.71 23.41
N GLY A 156 15.81 2.97 22.84
CA GLY A 156 14.37 3.20 23.01
C GLY A 156 13.82 4.46 22.32
N THR A 157 14.69 5.28 21.70
CA THR A 157 14.34 6.55 21.04
C THR A 157 13.97 6.39 19.56
N GLY A 158 14.21 5.21 18.98
CA GLY A 158 14.16 4.97 17.54
C GLY A 158 15.54 4.91 16.90
N ARG A 159 16.58 5.49 17.53
CA ARG A 159 17.95 5.45 16.99
C ARG A 159 18.50 4.02 16.95
N GLY A 160 18.94 3.59 15.76
CA GLY A 160 19.39 2.22 15.48
C GLY A 160 18.26 1.21 15.28
N GLY A 161 17.00 1.67 15.37
CA GLY A 161 15.79 0.91 15.14
C GLY A 161 15.31 0.97 13.69
N GLY A 162 14.06 0.57 13.46
CA GLY A 162 13.41 0.58 12.15
C GLY A 162 12.13 -0.26 12.10
N ILE A 163 11.55 -0.37 10.91
CA ILE A 163 10.30 -1.10 10.70
C ILE A 163 10.58 -2.57 10.40
N ARG A 164 9.91 -3.47 11.14
CA ARG A 164 9.75 -4.87 10.76
C ARG A 164 8.84 -4.92 9.54
N TRP A 165 9.29 -5.53 8.46
CA TRP A 165 8.46 -5.59 7.25
C TRP A 165 7.24 -6.52 7.40
N LYS A 166 7.24 -7.43 8.40
CA LYS A 166 6.18 -8.41 8.65
C LYS A 166 6.01 -8.81 10.12
N LEU A 167 4.76 -9.06 10.50
CA LEU A 167 4.32 -9.64 11.76
C LEU A 167 3.37 -10.82 11.51
N SER A 168 3.21 -11.67 12.52
CA SER A 168 2.13 -12.65 12.60
C SER A 168 0.76 -11.95 12.74
N ILE A 169 -0.34 -12.71 12.59
CA ILE A 169 -1.70 -12.15 12.67
C ILE A 169 -1.97 -11.47 14.03
N ASP A 170 -1.43 -12.04 15.11
CA ASP A 170 -1.53 -11.53 16.48
C ASP A 170 -0.56 -10.37 16.80
N ALA A 171 0.04 -9.76 15.76
CA ALA A 171 1.03 -8.70 15.82
C ALA A 171 2.37 -9.11 16.49
N THR A 172 2.63 -10.40 16.71
CA THR A 172 3.94 -10.85 17.18
C THR A 172 4.96 -10.86 16.03
N ALA A 173 6.19 -10.44 16.33
CA ALA A 173 7.29 -10.56 15.37
C ALA A 173 7.72 -12.03 15.23
N PRO A 174 7.88 -12.57 14.00
CA PRO A 174 8.47 -13.89 13.83
C PRO A 174 9.95 -13.88 14.28
N PRO A 175 10.55 -15.04 14.63
CA PRO A 175 11.89 -15.09 15.23
C PRO A 175 12.99 -14.33 14.45
N PRO A 176 13.05 -14.38 13.10
CA PRO A 176 14.06 -13.61 12.36
C PRO A 176 13.82 -12.10 12.32
N LEU A 177 12.65 -11.62 12.77
CA LEU A 177 12.26 -10.21 12.81
C LEU A 177 12.12 -9.68 14.24
N GLN A 178 12.69 -10.35 15.24
CA GLN A 178 12.72 -9.81 16.60
C GLN A 178 13.43 -8.45 16.65
N ARG A 179 14.44 -8.27 15.80
CA ARG A 179 15.10 -6.99 15.55
C ARG A 179 14.83 -6.48 14.14
N ALA A 180 14.71 -5.17 14.01
CA ALA A 180 14.65 -4.48 12.74
C ALA A 180 15.55 -3.24 12.76
N HIS A 181 16.00 -2.87 11.56
CA HIS A 181 16.82 -1.69 11.33
C HIS A 181 16.17 -0.85 10.23
N VAL A 182 16.64 0.39 10.12
CA VAL A 182 16.16 1.36 9.14
C VAL A 182 16.19 0.79 7.72
N SER A 183 15.11 1.06 6.99
CA SER A 183 14.84 0.56 5.64
C SER A 183 13.91 1.54 4.91
N ASP A 184 13.59 1.26 3.64
CA ASP A 184 12.59 2.03 2.89
C ASP A 184 11.21 1.99 3.55
N ASP A 185 10.82 0.89 4.20
CA ASP A 185 9.60 0.81 5.01
C ASP A 185 9.55 1.91 6.09
N THR A 186 10.71 2.33 6.61
CA THR A 186 10.83 3.41 7.61
C THR A 186 10.60 4.79 6.98
N ILE A 187 11.04 4.99 5.73
CA ILE A 187 10.75 6.20 4.96
C ILE A 187 9.26 6.26 4.64
N ASP A 188 8.71 5.17 4.11
CA ASP A 188 7.31 5.07 3.72
C ASP A 188 6.41 5.33 4.93
N ALA A 189 6.76 4.79 6.11
CA ALA A 189 6.12 5.09 7.38
C ALA A 189 6.13 6.59 7.72
N LEU A 190 7.29 7.23 7.63
CA LEU A 190 7.42 8.65 7.92
C LEU A 190 6.55 9.50 6.98
N ILE A 191 6.53 9.16 5.70
CA ILE A 191 5.71 9.84 4.69
C ILE A 191 4.24 9.70 5.03
N VAL A 192 3.72 8.48 5.15
CA VAL A 192 2.28 8.26 5.33
C VAL A 192 1.78 8.79 6.68
N PHE A 193 2.60 8.73 7.74
CA PHE A 193 2.24 9.29 9.04
C PHE A 193 2.21 10.82 8.98
N SER A 194 3.15 11.44 8.26
CA SER A 194 3.17 12.89 8.10
C SER A 194 1.98 13.39 7.26
N ILE A 195 1.57 12.65 6.22
CA ILE A 195 0.37 12.97 5.43
C ILE A 195 -0.87 12.92 6.33
N LEU A 196 -1.03 11.84 7.10
CA LEU A 196 -2.14 11.69 8.05
C LEU A 196 -2.14 12.81 9.10
N GLU A 197 -0.99 13.09 9.73
CA GLU A 197 -0.88 14.13 10.76
C GLU A 197 -1.20 15.53 10.20
N SER A 198 -0.79 15.84 8.96
CA SER A 198 -1.11 17.14 8.34
C SER A 198 -2.61 17.35 8.06
N GLN A 199 -3.38 16.26 7.98
CA GLN A 199 -4.82 16.26 7.71
C GLN A 199 -5.64 15.93 8.96
N ARG A 200 -4.97 15.78 10.11
CA ARG A 200 -5.56 15.39 11.38
C ARG A 200 -6.56 16.44 11.86
N LYS A 201 -7.68 15.98 12.41
CA LYS A 201 -8.66 16.81 13.12
C LYS A 201 -8.31 16.89 14.61
N ASP A 202 -8.74 17.96 15.28
CA ASP A 202 -8.36 18.21 16.68
C ASP A 202 -8.77 17.09 17.66
N ASP A 203 -9.84 16.36 17.37
CA ASP A 203 -10.37 15.24 18.15
C ASP A 203 -9.73 13.88 17.84
N THR A 204 -8.88 13.82 16.80
CA THR A 204 -8.11 12.63 16.43
C THR A 204 -6.75 12.63 17.15
N PRO A 205 -6.28 11.47 17.68
CA PRO A 205 -4.97 11.37 18.33
C PRO A 205 -3.82 11.81 17.41
N SER A 206 -2.76 12.42 17.97
CA SER A 206 -1.60 12.81 17.16
C SER A 206 -0.62 11.66 16.93
N LEU A 207 0.02 11.62 15.75
CA LEU A 207 1.14 10.75 15.39
C LEU A 207 2.52 11.41 15.62
N ALA A 208 2.59 12.55 16.31
CA ALA A 208 3.82 13.32 16.48
C ALA A 208 4.97 12.52 17.11
N ASP A 209 4.67 11.67 18.10
CA ASP A 209 5.68 10.83 18.77
C ASP A 209 6.24 9.77 17.82
N GLU A 210 5.37 9.08 17.08
CA GLU A 210 5.74 8.07 16.10
C GLU A 210 6.56 8.68 14.95
N ILE A 211 6.17 9.86 14.47
CA ILE A 211 6.92 10.64 13.48
C ILE A 211 8.32 11.00 14.01
N GLN A 212 8.43 11.41 15.29
CA GLN A 212 9.73 11.71 15.87
C GLN A 212 10.62 10.45 15.96
N MET A 213 10.07 9.30 16.38
CA MET A 213 10.82 8.04 16.42
C MET A 213 11.31 7.61 15.03
N LEU A 214 10.48 7.79 14.00
CA LEU A 214 10.85 7.50 12.61
C LEU A 214 11.98 8.43 12.13
N LYS A 215 11.92 9.72 12.47
CA LYS A 215 13.00 10.68 12.17
C LYS A 215 14.31 10.29 12.84
N GLU A 216 14.28 9.88 14.11
CA GLU A 216 15.47 9.40 14.83
C GLU A 216 16.07 8.14 14.19
N ALA A 217 15.23 7.20 13.76
CA ALA A 217 15.68 5.98 13.07
C ALA A 217 16.35 6.28 11.72
N LEU A 218 15.93 7.36 11.05
CA LEU A 218 16.42 7.75 9.73
C LEU A 218 17.71 8.59 9.75
N ILE A 219 18.20 9.01 10.91
CA ILE A 219 19.45 9.80 10.99
C ILE A 219 20.61 9.00 10.38
N GLY A 220 21.25 9.59 9.36
CA GLY A 220 22.38 8.98 8.65
C GLY A 220 21.97 7.86 7.68
N TYR A 221 20.68 7.59 7.50
CA TYR A 221 20.21 6.61 6.54
C TYR A 221 20.42 7.09 5.10
N LYS A 222 20.98 6.21 4.27
CA LYS A 222 21.19 6.46 2.84
C LYS A 222 20.33 5.49 2.04
N PRO A 223 19.23 5.96 1.44
CA PRO A 223 18.33 5.08 0.70
C PRO A 223 19.03 4.45 -0.50
N ARG A 224 18.74 3.17 -0.75
CA ARG A 224 19.34 2.40 -1.87
C ARG A 224 18.36 2.29 -3.02
N VAL A 225 18.84 2.01 -4.22
CA VAL A 225 17.98 1.69 -5.36
C VAL A 225 17.93 0.20 -5.61
N THR A 226 16.84 -0.26 -6.22
CA THR A 226 16.65 -1.63 -6.70
C THR A 226 16.24 -1.61 -8.17
N ASP A 227 16.65 -2.61 -8.93
CA ASP A 227 16.20 -2.84 -10.31
C ASP A 227 15.02 -3.83 -10.39
N ASP A 228 14.56 -4.35 -9.24
CA ASP A 228 13.23 -4.95 -9.09
C ASP A 228 12.17 -3.98 -9.63
N PRO A 229 11.37 -4.33 -10.65
CA PRO A 229 10.41 -3.39 -11.24
C PRO A 229 9.41 -2.82 -10.23
N LEU A 230 8.89 -3.66 -9.34
CA LEU A 230 7.94 -3.21 -8.33
C LEU A 230 8.63 -2.30 -7.33
N GLY A 231 9.78 -2.73 -6.80
CA GLY A 231 10.55 -1.96 -5.82
C GLY A 231 11.00 -0.62 -6.37
N TRP A 232 11.49 -0.58 -7.62
CA TRP A 232 11.89 0.63 -8.32
C TRP A 232 10.71 1.60 -8.44
N GLY A 233 9.55 1.08 -8.82
CA GLY A 233 8.32 1.86 -8.96
C GLY A 233 7.82 2.43 -7.64
N LEU A 234 7.83 1.64 -6.57
CA LEU A 234 7.42 2.10 -5.23
C LEU A 234 8.38 3.15 -4.67
N GLN A 235 9.69 2.99 -4.86
CA GLN A 235 10.68 4.00 -4.47
C GLN A 235 10.40 5.34 -5.18
N ALA A 236 10.20 5.31 -6.50
CA ALA A 236 9.82 6.50 -7.26
C ALA A 236 8.48 7.11 -6.79
N MET A 237 7.50 6.26 -6.47
CA MET A 237 6.18 6.68 -5.99
C MET A 237 6.26 7.42 -4.64
N TYR A 238 7.08 6.98 -3.69
CA TYR A 238 7.20 7.63 -2.38
C TYR A 238 8.21 8.79 -2.37
N ASP A 239 9.27 8.71 -3.17
CA ASP A 239 10.31 9.75 -3.20
C ASP A 239 9.76 11.13 -3.60
N GLN A 240 8.60 11.22 -4.28
CA GLN A 240 7.92 12.49 -4.57
C GLN A 240 7.59 13.33 -3.32
N PHE A 241 7.51 12.68 -2.15
CA PHE A 241 7.22 13.33 -0.86
C PHE A 241 8.48 13.74 -0.12
N ILE A 242 9.67 13.38 -0.61
CA ILE A 242 10.94 13.67 0.05
C ILE A 242 11.62 14.87 -0.61
N ASP A 243 12.04 15.82 0.22
CA ASP A 243 12.82 16.98 -0.23
C ASP A 243 14.10 16.53 -0.95
N GLY A 244 14.33 17.09 -2.13
CA GLY A 244 15.49 16.76 -2.97
C GLY A 244 15.48 15.41 -3.69
N HIS A 245 14.47 14.53 -3.46
CA HIS A 245 14.33 13.21 -4.09
C HIS A 245 15.62 12.36 -4.02
N PRO A 246 15.91 11.74 -2.86
CA PRO A 246 17.26 11.33 -2.44
C PRO A 246 17.99 10.36 -3.37
N ARG A 247 17.25 9.62 -4.20
CA ARG A 247 17.77 8.63 -5.15
C ARG A 247 17.26 8.79 -6.58
N GLN A 248 16.62 9.92 -6.92
CA GLN A 248 16.06 10.15 -8.26
C GLN A 248 17.08 9.91 -9.39
N ARG A 249 18.31 10.43 -9.23
CA ARG A 249 19.38 10.23 -10.22
C ARG A 249 19.76 8.76 -10.36
N SER A 250 19.87 8.04 -9.25
CA SER A 250 20.20 6.61 -9.25
C SER A 250 19.08 5.77 -9.87
N LEU A 251 17.81 6.10 -9.60
CA LEU A 251 16.65 5.46 -10.23
C LEU A 251 16.64 5.68 -11.74
N ALA A 252 16.94 6.90 -12.20
CA ALA A 252 17.03 7.24 -13.63
C ALA A 252 18.17 6.51 -14.36
N LEU A 253 19.25 6.12 -13.66
CA LEU A 253 20.33 5.35 -14.28
C LEU A 253 19.96 3.88 -14.55
N ILE A 254 19.01 3.32 -13.79
CA ILE A 254 18.61 1.91 -13.87
C ILE A 254 17.20 1.72 -14.44
N GLN A 255 16.53 2.79 -14.87
CA GLN A 255 15.14 2.74 -15.36
C GLN A 255 14.91 1.74 -16.49
N SER A 256 15.89 1.55 -17.39
CA SER A 256 15.76 0.62 -18.52
C SER A 256 15.68 -0.85 -18.07
N SER A 257 16.25 -1.19 -16.91
CA SER A 257 16.13 -2.53 -16.32
C SER A 257 14.74 -2.74 -15.69
N ALA A 258 14.26 -1.73 -14.95
CA ALA A 258 12.95 -1.79 -14.28
C ALA A 258 11.77 -1.72 -15.27
N LEU A 259 11.88 -0.91 -16.31
CA LEU A 259 10.86 -0.70 -17.36
C LEU A 259 11.13 -1.56 -18.60
N HIS A 260 11.36 -2.86 -18.40
CA HIS A 260 11.65 -3.79 -19.48
C HIS A 260 10.47 -4.74 -19.77
N PRO A 261 10.11 -5.00 -21.04
CA PRO A 261 9.01 -5.91 -21.39
C PRO A 261 9.14 -7.35 -20.90
N SER A 262 10.34 -7.83 -20.58
CA SER A 262 10.55 -9.19 -20.03
C SER A 262 9.79 -9.44 -18.72
N HIS A 263 9.42 -8.36 -18.02
CA HIS A 263 8.68 -8.42 -16.77
C HIS A 263 7.18 -8.71 -16.95
N LEU A 264 6.69 -8.81 -18.19
CA LEU A 264 5.32 -9.29 -18.47
C LEU A 264 5.08 -10.74 -18.06
N SER A 265 6.12 -11.50 -17.70
CA SER A 265 5.99 -12.81 -17.05
C SER A 265 5.45 -12.74 -15.62
N LEU A 266 5.54 -11.58 -14.96
CA LEU A 266 4.95 -11.30 -13.65
C LEU A 266 4.41 -9.85 -13.63
N PRO A 267 3.29 -9.60 -14.31
CA PRO A 267 2.94 -8.27 -14.82
C PRO A 267 2.80 -7.18 -13.75
N PHE A 268 2.22 -7.47 -12.58
CA PHE A 268 2.04 -6.48 -11.53
C PHE A 268 3.34 -5.78 -11.11
N ARG A 269 4.50 -6.42 -11.26
CA ARG A 269 5.80 -5.80 -10.97
C ARG A 269 6.14 -4.72 -12.00
N LEU A 270 5.97 -5.03 -13.29
CA LEU A 270 6.12 -4.04 -14.36
C LEU A 270 5.11 -2.90 -14.21
N TYR A 271 3.89 -3.21 -13.79
CA TYR A 271 2.85 -2.20 -13.55
C TYR A 271 3.26 -1.27 -12.41
N GLY A 272 3.85 -1.80 -11.34
CA GLY A 272 4.47 -1.01 -10.27
C GLY A 272 5.53 -0.04 -10.80
N ALA A 273 6.44 -0.50 -11.67
CA ALA A 273 7.44 0.37 -12.30
C ALA A 273 6.80 1.51 -13.10
N MET A 274 5.78 1.20 -13.91
CA MET A 274 5.06 2.20 -14.69
C MET A 274 4.32 3.22 -13.81
N ILE A 275 3.71 2.80 -12.69
CA ILE A 275 3.11 3.70 -11.70
C ILE A 275 4.16 4.69 -11.19
N GLY A 276 5.31 4.20 -10.73
CA GLY A 276 6.40 5.05 -10.24
C GLY A 276 6.90 6.05 -11.27
N ALA A 277 7.09 5.61 -12.52
CA ALA A 277 7.49 6.48 -13.62
C ALA A 277 6.45 7.58 -13.91
N ARG A 278 5.14 7.23 -13.89
CA ARG A 278 4.05 8.19 -14.13
C ARG A 278 3.92 9.21 -13.00
N VAL A 279 4.09 8.76 -11.77
CA VAL A 279 4.05 9.61 -10.57
C VAL A 279 5.22 10.59 -10.57
N ALA A 280 6.44 10.12 -10.86
CA ALA A 280 7.61 10.98 -10.92
C ALA A 280 7.47 12.06 -12.01
N GLY A 281 6.76 11.77 -13.09
CA GLY A 281 6.48 12.69 -14.18
C GLY A 281 7.24 12.34 -15.47
N LYS A 282 6.76 12.91 -16.58
CA LYS A 282 6.99 12.44 -17.96
C LYS A 282 8.47 12.38 -18.42
N ASP A 283 9.36 13.11 -17.75
CA ASP A 283 10.79 13.20 -18.09
C ASP A 283 11.70 13.13 -16.85
N VAL A 284 11.14 12.78 -15.70
CA VAL A 284 11.85 12.81 -14.42
C VAL A 284 12.67 11.54 -14.20
N LEU A 285 12.13 10.40 -14.62
CA LEU A 285 12.80 9.09 -14.51
C LEU A 285 12.86 8.35 -15.84
N ALA A 286 11.81 8.41 -16.65
CA ALA A 286 11.69 7.66 -17.90
C ALA A 286 10.94 8.46 -18.97
N PRO A 287 11.30 8.34 -20.27
CA PRO A 287 10.56 8.99 -21.34
C PRO A 287 9.12 8.50 -21.42
N HIS A 288 8.18 9.44 -21.57
CA HIS A 288 6.75 9.15 -21.71
C HIS A 288 6.43 8.05 -22.74
N GLU A 289 7.06 8.08 -23.91
CA GLU A 289 6.84 7.09 -24.99
C GLU A 289 7.18 5.66 -24.55
N THR A 290 8.21 5.49 -23.71
CA THR A 290 8.59 4.16 -23.20
C THR A 290 7.47 3.59 -22.32
N VAL A 291 6.92 4.42 -21.43
CA VAL A 291 5.85 4.01 -20.52
C VAL A 291 4.56 3.72 -21.31
N GLU A 292 4.16 4.58 -22.25
CA GLU A 292 2.96 4.35 -23.07
C GLU A 292 3.06 3.06 -23.89
N ARG A 293 4.23 2.78 -24.50
CA ARG A 293 4.45 1.52 -25.22
C ARG A 293 4.26 0.31 -24.31
N LEU A 294 4.80 0.34 -23.09
CA LEU A 294 4.63 -0.75 -22.13
C LEU A 294 3.17 -0.91 -21.68
N ILE A 295 2.42 0.19 -21.52
CA ILE A 295 0.98 0.15 -21.23
C ILE A 295 0.22 -0.55 -22.36
N HIS A 296 0.51 -0.20 -23.63
CA HIS A 296 -0.12 -0.86 -24.77
C HIS A 296 0.15 -2.36 -24.81
N MET A 297 1.41 -2.77 -24.62
CA MET A 297 1.77 -4.20 -24.54
C MET A 297 1.06 -4.90 -23.38
N SER A 298 0.93 -4.22 -22.24
CA SER A 298 0.26 -4.77 -21.05
C SER A 298 -1.24 -4.97 -21.28
N LEU A 299 -1.90 -4.02 -21.95
CA LEU A 299 -3.31 -4.14 -22.32
C LEU A 299 -3.56 -5.30 -23.28
N GLU A 300 -2.68 -5.49 -24.26
CA GLU A 300 -2.74 -6.62 -25.18
C GLU A 300 -2.53 -7.96 -24.45
N PHE A 301 -1.54 -8.01 -23.55
CA PHE A 301 -1.25 -9.18 -22.73
C PHE A 301 -2.47 -9.58 -21.87
N GLU A 302 -3.03 -8.64 -21.09
CA GLU A 302 -4.20 -8.90 -20.24
C GLU A 302 -5.43 -9.32 -21.05
N ALA A 303 -5.64 -8.72 -22.23
CA ALA A 303 -6.74 -9.09 -23.11
C ALA A 303 -6.60 -10.54 -23.62
N GLN A 304 -5.39 -10.95 -23.97
CA GLN A 304 -5.09 -12.33 -24.40
C GLN A 304 -5.27 -13.32 -23.26
N THR A 305 -4.73 -13.04 -22.07
CA THR A 305 -4.89 -13.88 -20.87
C THR A 305 -6.37 -14.05 -20.50
N ALA A 306 -7.14 -12.97 -20.52
CA ALA A 306 -8.58 -13.02 -20.26
C ALA A 306 -9.34 -13.86 -21.30
N ALA A 307 -8.98 -13.76 -22.59
CA ALA A 307 -9.59 -14.54 -23.66
C ALA A 307 -9.28 -16.04 -23.57
N ALA A 308 -8.06 -16.40 -23.13
CA ALA A 308 -7.63 -17.79 -22.99
C ALA A 308 -8.33 -18.53 -21.82
N LYS A 309 -9.05 -17.81 -20.95
CA LYS A 309 -9.65 -18.34 -19.70
C LYS A 309 -8.64 -19.08 -18.81
N GLU A 310 -7.36 -18.74 -18.94
CA GLU A 310 -6.32 -19.29 -18.08
C GLU A 310 -6.54 -18.75 -16.66
N ARG A 311 -6.49 -19.65 -15.67
CA ARG A 311 -6.45 -19.20 -14.28
C ARG A 311 -5.07 -18.62 -14.04
N GLU A 312 -5.01 -17.30 -14.01
CA GLU A 312 -3.79 -16.59 -13.69
C GLU A 312 -3.70 -16.42 -12.17
N GLU A 313 -2.70 -17.06 -11.56
CA GLU A 313 -2.27 -16.69 -10.21
C GLU A 313 -1.96 -15.19 -10.23
N HIS A 314 -2.53 -14.40 -9.32
CA HIS A 314 -2.38 -12.94 -9.28
C HIS A 314 -3.26 -12.14 -10.27
N SER A 315 -4.31 -12.71 -10.86
CA SER A 315 -5.16 -12.00 -11.82
C SER A 315 -5.76 -10.69 -11.28
N SER A 316 -6.23 -10.65 -10.02
CA SER A 316 -6.80 -9.40 -9.48
C SER A 316 -5.75 -8.34 -9.22
N ILE A 317 -4.56 -8.71 -8.74
CA ILE A 317 -3.49 -7.72 -8.50
C ILE A 317 -2.95 -7.16 -9.82
N ASN A 318 -2.81 -7.98 -10.87
CA ASN A 318 -2.46 -7.50 -12.20
C ASN A 318 -3.46 -6.46 -12.70
N ARG A 319 -4.77 -6.78 -12.67
CA ARG A 319 -5.83 -5.88 -13.13
C ARG A 319 -5.91 -4.57 -12.35
N VAL A 320 -5.83 -4.64 -11.02
CA VAL A 320 -5.88 -3.44 -10.17
C VAL A 320 -4.65 -2.56 -10.39
N MET A 321 -3.46 -3.16 -10.47
CA MET A 321 -2.23 -2.41 -10.72
C MET A 321 -2.22 -1.78 -12.12
N LEU A 322 -2.68 -2.48 -13.16
CA LEU A 322 -2.81 -1.91 -14.51
C LEU A 322 -3.85 -0.78 -14.55
N ALA A 323 -4.99 -0.96 -13.90
CA ALA A 323 -5.99 0.11 -13.76
C ALA A 323 -5.37 1.34 -13.09
N MET A 324 -4.54 1.14 -12.06
CA MET A 324 -3.83 2.24 -11.42
C MET A 324 -2.81 2.91 -12.36
N CYS A 325 -2.06 2.16 -13.18
CA CYS A 325 -1.18 2.74 -14.20
C CYS A 325 -1.91 3.74 -15.12
N LEU A 326 -3.13 3.38 -15.54
CA LEU A 326 -3.97 4.20 -16.42
C LEU A 326 -4.52 5.45 -15.74
N LEU A 327 -4.68 5.40 -14.42
CA LEU A 327 -5.20 6.49 -13.59
C LEU A 327 -4.10 7.39 -13.03
N CYS A 328 -2.83 7.00 -13.12
CA CYS A 328 -1.71 7.77 -12.58
C CYS A 328 -1.54 9.14 -13.28
N PRO A 329 -1.14 10.19 -12.53
CA PRO A 329 -0.76 10.15 -11.11
C PRO A 329 -1.96 10.05 -10.15
N GLY A 330 -3.15 10.50 -10.55
CA GLY A 330 -4.39 10.37 -9.76
C GLY A 330 -4.21 10.67 -8.26
N ALA A 331 -4.84 9.84 -7.42
CA ALA A 331 -4.73 9.91 -5.96
C ALA A 331 -3.35 9.51 -5.42
N LEU A 332 -2.49 8.87 -6.23
CA LEU A 332 -1.11 8.55 -5.85
C LEU A 332 -0.18 9.76 -5.95
N GLY A 333 -0.53 10.76 -6.77
CA GLY A 333 0.24 11.99 -6.89
C GLY A 333 0.24 12.80 -5.60
N ARG A 334 1.35 13.49 -5.34
CA ARG A 334 1.47 14.47 -4.27
C ARG A 334 0.53 15.64 -4.54
N ARG A 335 -0.33 15.93 -3.57
CA ARG A 335 -1.21 17.10 -3.56
C ARG A 335 -0.46 18.32 -3.03
N PRO A 336 -0.85 19.56 -3.39
CA PRO A 336 -0.19 20.78 -2.91
C PRO A 336 -0.09 20.88 -1.38
N ASN A 337 -1.09 20.36 -0.67
CA ASN A 337 -1.15 20.38 0.80
C ASN A 337 -0.47 19.18 1.45
N ASP A 338 0.03 18.21 0.68
CA ASP A 338 0.80 17.13 1.28
C ASP A 338 2.17 17.65 1.75
N PRO A 339 2.66 17.18 2.91
CA PRO A 339 3.93 17.61 3.45
C PRO A 339 5.09 17.18 2.54
N ILE A 340 6.13 18.03 2.51
CA ILE A 340 7.45 17.66 1.99
C ILE A 340 8.33 17.29 3.17
N ILE A 341 8.86 16.07 3.13
CA ILE A 341 9.60 15.46 4.23
C ILE A 341 11.09 15.64 4.03
N LYS A 342 11.77 16.11 5.06
CA LYS A 342 13.23 16.14 5.11
C LYS A 342 13.72 14.95 5.92
N ILE A 343 14.53 14.11 5.29
CA ILE A 343 15.22 13.01 5.96
C ILE A 343 16.49 13.58 6.60
N GLY A 344 16.72 13.33 7.88
CA GLY A 344 17.87 13.86 8.62
C GLY A 344 19.20 13.37 8.08
N SER A 345 20.14 14.30 7.84
CA SER A 345 21.52 14.01 7.43
C SER A 345 22.35 13.34 8.50
#